data_AF-A0A3D1PSH2-F1
#
_entry.id   AF-A0A3D1PSH2-F1
#
_cell.length_a   1.000
_cell.length_b   1.000
_cell.length_c   1.000
_cell.angle_alpha   90.00
_cell.angle_beta   90.00
_cell.angle_gamma   90.00
#
_symmetry.space_group_name_H-M   'P 1'
#
loop_
_entity.id
_entity.type
_entity.pdbx_description
1 polymer ?
#
loop_
_entity_poly.entity_id
_entity_poly.type
_entity_poly.pdbx_seq_one_letter_code
_entity_poly.pdbx_strand_id
1 'polypeptide(L)' 'LAISQKVLNGRGAWRLQGGGFAGTIQAFVPLALLETYKNAIDAVFGAGSCHVLSVRNYGAVMVTPDM' A
#
# COMPACT_ATOMS: atom_id res chain seq x y z
N LEU A 1 -4.45 -12.37 4.52
CA LEU A 1 -4.59 -11.33 3.46
C LEU A 1 -5.75 -11.62 2.49
N ALA A 2 -6.84 -12.25 2.96
CA ALA A 2 -8.01 -12.56 2.12
C ALA A 2 -8.65 -11.29 1.52
N ILE A 3 -8.62 -10.16 2.24
CA ILE A 3 -9.13 -8.86 1.74
C ILE A 3 -8.38 -8.40 0.50
N SER A 4 -7.04 -8.45 0.50
CA SER A 4 -6.22 -8.04 -0.63
C SER A 4 -6.40 -8.97 -1.83
N GLN A 5 -6.47 -10.28 -1.60
CA GLN A 5 -6.78 -11.25 -2.65
C GLN A 5 -8.15 -10.99 -3.28
N LYS A 6 -9.18 -10.75 -2.44
CA LYS A 6 -10.55 -10.49 -2.88
C LYS A 6 -10.67 -9.21 -3.70
N VAL A 7 -10.07 -8.11 -3.24
CA VAL A 7 -10.20 -6.81 -3.91
C VAL A 7 -9.36 -6.75 -5.18
N LEU A 8 -8.11 -7.24 -5.13
CA LEU A 8 -7.20 -7.16 -6.28
C LEU A 8 -7.53 -8.21 -7.34
N ASN A 9 -7.96 -9.40 -6.94
CA ASN A 9 -8.40 -10.47 -7.83
C ASN A 9 -7.43 -10.70 -9.01
N GLY A 10 -6.14 -10.83 -8.72
CA GLY A 10 -5.07 -11.04 -9.71
C GLY A 10 -4.59 -9.79 -10.47
N ARG A 11 -5.22 -8.62 -10.27
CA ARG A 11 -4.85 -7.36 -10.96
C ARG A 11 -3.78 -6.54 -10.22
N GLY A 12 -3.23 -7.07 -9.14
CA GLY A 12 -2.22 -6.39 -8.33
C GLY A 12 -1.40 -7.41 -7.55
N ALA A 13 -0.44 -6.91 -6.76
CA ALA A 13 0.44 -7.74 -5.95
C ALA A 13 0.43 -7.25 -4.51
N TRP A 14 0.62 -8.15 -3.55
CA TRP A 14 0.69 -7.78 -2.14
C TRP A 14 1.55 -8.77 -1.36
N ARG A 15 2.16 -8.29 -0.26
CA ARG A 15 2.88 -9.12 0.71
C ARG A 15 2.71 -8.56 2.11
N LEU A 16 2.81 -9.44 3.10
CA LEU A 16 2.97 -9.04 4.50
C LEU A 16 4.45 -8.70 4.74
N GLN A 17 4.74 -7.60 5.42
CA GLN A 17 6.04 -7.29 5.99
C GLN A 17 5.97 -7.38 7.51
N GLY A 18 6.89 -8.13 8.12
CA GLY A 18 6.98 -8.31 9.58
C GLY A 18 7.24 -9.76 9.96
N GLY A 19 7.37 -10.04 11.27
CA GLY A 19 7.65 -11.37 11.83
C GLY A 19 6.47 -12.36 11.79
N GLY A 20 5.41 -12.07 11.03
CA GLY A 20 4.27 -12.98 10.81
C GLY A 20 3.00 -12.69 11.62
N PHE A 21 3.07 -11.96 12.75
CA PHE A 21 1.91 -11.70 13.63
C PHE A 21 1.47 -10.23 13.72
N ALA A 22 2.40 -9.29 13.53
CA ALA A 22 2.14 -7.86 13.50
C ALA A 22 3.05 -7.26 12.43
N GLY A 23 2.51 -6.41 11.57
CA GLY A 23 3.24 -5.93 10.40
C GLY A 23 2.41 -5.06 9.48
N THR A 24 3.08 -4.56 8.45
CA THR A 24 2.45 -3.75 7.40
C THR A 24 2.15 -4.61 6.17
N ILE A 25 1.21 -4.13 5.36
CA ILE A 25 0.93 -4.72 4.05
C ILE A 25 1.45 -3.76 3.00
N GLN A 26 2.40 -4.19 2.18
CA GLN A 26 2.71 -3.50 0.94
C GLN A 26 1.88 -4.10 -0.18
N ALA A 27 1.12 -3.26 -0.87
CA ALA A 27 0.32 -3.65 -2.02
C ALA A 27 0.56 -2.72 -3.21
N PHE A 28 0.71 -3.32 -4.39
CA PHE A 28 0.69 -2.65 -5.67
C PHE A 28 -0.72 -2.78 -6.25
N VAL A 29 -1.40 -1.65 -6.37
CA VAL A 29 -2.84 -1.57 -6.69
C VAL A 29 -3.00 -0.74 -7.97
N PRO A 30 -3.74 -1.24 -8.99
CA PRO A 30 -4.12 -0.42 -10.13
C PRO A 30 -4.88 0.84 -9.69
N LEU A 31 -4.64 1.98 -10.34
CA LEU A 31 -5.28 3.26 -9.97
C LEU A 31 -6.80 3.15 -9.91
N ALA A 32 -7.42 2.43 -10.85
CA ALA A 32 -8.86 2.21 -10.88
C ALA A 32 -9.43 1.46 -9.65
N LEU A 33 -8.58 0.77 -8.88
CA LEU A 33 -8.96 0.03 -7.67
C LEU A 33 -8.47 0.69 -6.38
N LEU A 34 -7.75 1.81 -6.48
CA LEU A 34 -7.05 2.42 -5.35
C LEU A 34 -8.01 2.78 -4.20
N GLU A 35 -9.06 3.53 -4.50
CA GLU A 35 -10.06 3.93 -3.50
C GLU A 35 -10.80 2.73 -2.92
N THR A 36 -11.19 1.78 -3.77
CA THR A 36 -11.84 0.54 -3.32
C THR A 36 -10.95 -0.26 -2.37
N TYR A 37 -9.66 -0.37 -2.69
CA TYR A 37 -8.69 -1.09 -1.87
C TYR A 37 -8.46 -0.38 -0.54
N LYS A 38 -8.21 0.94 -0.56
CA LYS A 38 -8.00 1.74 0.64
C LYS A 38 -9.19 1.63 1.60
N ASN A 39 -10.41 1.80 1.10
CA ASN A 39 -11.62 1.73 1.91
C ASN A 39 -11.86 0.32 2.49
N ALA A 40 -11.54 -0.72 1.72
CA ALA A 40 -11.64 -2.10 2.21
C ALA A 40 -10.63 -2.41 3.33
N ILE A 41 -9.41 -1.87 3.26
CA ILE A 41 -8.41 -2.00 4.32
C ILE A 41 -8.83 -1.20 5.55
N ASP A 42 -9.22 0.08 5.39
CA ASP A 42 -9.66 0.94 6.48
C ASP A 42 -10.88 0.35 7.22
N ALA A 43 -11.81 -0.28 6.51
CA ALA A 43 -12.98 -0.93 7.12
C ALA A 43 -12.62 -2.14 8.01
N VAL A 44 -11.49 -2.81 7.76
CA VAL A 44 -11.07 -4.00 8.52
C VAL A 44 -10.10 -3.63 9.65
N PHE A 45 -9.17 -2.71 9.38
CA PHE A 45 -8.06 -2.39 10.30
C PHE A 45 -8.22 -1.04 11.02
N GLY A 46 -9.29 -0.29 10.71
CA GLY A 46 -9.57 1.02 11.26
C GLY A 46 -9.21 2.16 10.31
N ALA A 47 -9.91 3.29 10.48
CA ALA A 47 -9.70 4.47 9.66
C ALA A 47 -8.26 4.96 9.72
N GLY A 48 -7.66 5.23 8.55
CA GLY A 48 -6.28 5.70 8.46
C GLY A 48 -5.22 4.61 8.55
N SER A 49 -5.62 3.33 8.51
CA SER A 49 -4.67 2.20 8.47
C SER A 49 -4.06 1.99 7.08
N CYS A 50 -4.68 2.52 6.02
CA CYS A 50 -4.17 2.46 4.65
C CYS A 50 -3.65 3.81 4.16
N HIS A 51 -2.35 3.85 3.83
CA HIS A 51 -1.69 5.03 3.25
C HIS A 51 -1.37 4.81 1.77
N VAL A 52 -1.77 5.77 0.92
CA VAL A 52 -1.41 5.79 -0.50
C VAL A 52 0.00 6.36 -0.62
N LEU A 53 0.90 5.58 -1.21
CA LEU A 53 2.27 5.99 -1.49
C LEU A 53 2.48 6.09 -3.00
N SER A 54 3.26 7.08 -3.43
CA SER A 54 3.74 7.18 -4.80
C SER A 54 5.16 6.62 -4.90
N VAL A 55 5.43 5.82 -5.93
CA VAL A 55 6.77 5.34 -6.22
C VAL A 55 7.57 6.51 -6.80
N ARG A 56 8.66 6.88 -6.14
CA ARG A 56 9.55 7.94 -6.63
C ARG A 56 10.48 7.39 -7.71
N ASN A 57 10.72 8.20 -8.74
CA ASN A 57 11.67 7.87 -9.81
C ASN A 57 13.14 7.88 -9.34
N TYR A 58 13.41 8.51 -8.19
CA TYR A 58 14.74 8.67 -7.63
C TYR A 58 14.80 8.09 -6.20
N GLY A 59 15.94 7.47 -5.88
CA GLY A 59 16.24 6.95 -4.55
C GLY A 59 16.74 8.04 -3.61
N ALA A 60 17.95 7.87 -3.07
CA ALA A 60 18.63 8.93 -2.35
C ALA A 60 19.08 10.02 -3.34
N VAL A 61 18.80 11.27 -3.01
CA VAL A 61 19.26 12.46 -3.75
C VAL A 61 20.00 13.38 -2.79
N MET A 62 21.04 14.05 -3.29
CA MET A 62 21.73 15.10 -2.52
C MET A 62 20.84 16.34 -2.49
N VAL A 63 20.65 16.92 -1.30
CA VAL A 63 19.94 18.18 -1.13
C VAL A 63 20.98 19.26 -0.90
N THR A 64 20.98 20.29 -1.74
CA THR A 64 21.82 21.49 -1.57
C THR A 64 20.98 22.66 -1.08
N PRO A 65 21.58 23.71 -0.46
CA PRO A 65 20.83 24.84 0.12
C PRO A 65 19.96 25.64 -0.86
N ASP A 66 20.19 25.47 -2.15
CA ASP A 66 19.50 26.06 -3.29
C ASP A 66 18.30 25.22 -3.82
N MET A 67 18.04 24.05 -3.24
CA MET A 67 16.86 23.20 -3.47
C MET A 67 15.87 23.29 -2.30
#